data_AF-A0A1I3WSG3-F1
#
_entry.id   AF-A0A1I3WSG3-F1
#
_cell.length_a   1.000
_cell.length_b   1.000
_cell.length_c   1.000
_cell.angle_alpha   90.00
_cell.angle_beta   90.00
_cell.angle_gamma   90.00
#
_symmetry.space_group_name_H-M   'P 1'
#
loop_
_entity.id
_entity.type
_entity.pdbx_description
1 polymer ?
#
loop_
_entity_poly.entity_id
_entity_poly.type
_entity_poly.pdbx_seq_one_letter_code
_entity_poly.pdbx_strand_id
1 'polypeptide(L)'
;MTKPSTNSPNPTSAFFIASWQSLEEGLTLMAGTPERGRLVAETVSALRKAQAAGDPPGKLLLRVLAATAFLADDTPLRMEGAGAMT
;
A
#
# COMPACT_ATOMS: atom_id res chain seq x y z
N MET A 1 -13.53 -40.97 26.32
CA MET A 1 -12.90 -40.54 25.05
C MET A 1 -12.84 -39.02 25.04
N THR A 2 -11.63 -38.48 25.13
CA THR A 2 -11.35 -37.04 25.18
C THR A 2 -11.31 -36.45 23.76
N LYS A 3 -12.03 -35.34 23.55
CA LYS A 3 -11.51 -34.03 23.08
C LYS A 3 -12.64 -33.17 22.47
N PRO A 4 -13.04 -32.05 23.09
CA PRO A 4 -13.59 -30.93 22.34
C PRO A 4 -12.41 -30.23 21.65
N SER A 5 -12.36 -30.27 20.32
CA SER A 5 -11.44 -29.41 19.58
C SER A 5 -11.91 -27.97 19.74
N THR A 6 -11.24 -27.25 20.63
CA THR A 6 -11.13 -25.79 20.62
C THR A 6 -10.56 -25.37 19.27
N ASN A 7 -11.43 -25.14 18.28
CA ASN A 7 -11.03 -24.42 17.08
C ASN A 7 -11.22 -22.93 17.39
N SER A 8 -10.19 -22.37 18.00
CA SER A 8 -10.07 -20.96 18.35
C SER A 8 -10.43 -20.09 17.14
N PRO A 9 -11.18 -18.99 17.32
CA PRO A 9 -11.37 -18.01 16.25
C PRO A 9 -10.00 -17.46 15.86
N ASN A 10 -9.63 -17.62 14.60
CA ASN A 10 -8.35 -17.19 14.04
C ASN A 10 -8.23 -15.65 14.18
N PRO A 11 -7.36 -15.10 15.06
CA PRO A 11 -7.30 -13.67 15.30
C PRO A 11 -6.23 -13.02 14.42
N THR A 12 -6.24 -13.25 13.12
CA THR A 12 -5.20 -12.72 12.22
C THR A 12 -5.75 -12.36 10.85
N SER A 13 -6.43 -11.21 10.77
CA SER A 13 -6.23 -10.30 9.62
C SER A 13 -6.75 -8.90 9.96
N ALA A 14 -6.29 -8.35 11.09
CA ALA A 14 -6.55 -6.96 11.47
C ALA A 14 -5.61 -5.98 10.71
N PHE A 15 -5.27 -6.28 9.46
CA PHE A 15 -4.20 -5.56 8.77
C PHE A 15 -4.65 -4.24 8.11
N PHE A 16 -5.96 -4.02 8.04
CA PHE A 16 -6.55 -2.74 7.67
C PHE A 16 -7.77 -2.46 8.57
N ILE A 17 -7.53 -2.02 9.82
CA ILE A 17 -8.55 -1.30 10.61
C ILE A 17 -8.44 0.21 10.30
N ALA A 18 -8.21 0.53 9.04
CA ALA A 18 -8.25 1.87 8.50
C ALA A 18 -8.99 1.71 7.18
N SER A 19 -10.06 2.47 6.98
CA SER A 19 -10.80 2.39 5.72
C SER A 19 -9.83 2.67 4.56
N TRP A 20 -10.16 2.23 3.36
CA TRP A 20 -9.36 2.61 2.18
C TRP A 20 -9.20 4.12 2.03
N GLN A 21 -10.14 4.89 2.58
CA GLN A 21 -10.11 6.34 2.66
C GLN A 21 -9.03 6.83 3.64
N SER A 22 -8.90 6.20 4.81
CA SER A 22 -7.80 6.50 5.75
C SER A 22 -6.42 6.16 5.18
N LEU A 23 -6.30 5.11 4.35
CA LEU A 23 -5.05 4.83 3.63
C LEU A 23 -4.75 5.94 2.61
N GLU A 24 -5.74 6.37 1.84
CA GLU A 24 -5.61 7.43 0.85
C GLU A 24 -5.21 8.76 1.50
N GLU A 25 -5.83 9.14 2.61
CA GLU A 25 -5.47 10.31 3.41
C GLU A 25 -4.03 10.20 3.95
N GLY A 26 -3.67 9.05 4.52
CA GLY A 26 -2.31 8.81 5.04
C GLY A 26 -1.23 8.89 3.96
N LEU A 27 -1.49 8.29 2.79
CA LEU A 27 -0.59 8.35 1.63
C LEU A 27 -0.49 9.78 1.08
N THR A 28 -1.60 10.53 1.06
CA THR A 28 -1.63 11.94 0.63
C THR A 28 -0.78 12.81 1.55
N LEU A 29 -0.85 12.60 2.86
CA LEU A 29 -0.01 13.31 3.84
C LEU A 29 1.48 12.97 3.66
N MET A 30 1.80 11.72 3.33
CA MET A 30 3.19 11.26 3.12
C MET A 30 3.78 11.61 1.75
N ALA A 31 2.94 11.89 0.74
CA ALA A 31 3.40 12.12 -0.62
C ALA A 31 4.32 13.35 -0.76
N GLY A 32 4.25 14.29 0.19
CA GLY A 32 5.14 15.46 0.32
C GLY A 32 5.03 16.51 -0.80
N THR A 33 4.64 16.11 -2.01
CA THR A 33 4.54 16.93 -3.22
C THR A 33 3.19 16.72 -3.93
N PRO A 34 2.68 17.74 -4.63
CA PRO A 34 1.41 17.63 -5.35
C PRO A 34 1.46 16.64 -6.53
N GLU A 35 2.63 16.43 -7.13
CA GLU A 35 2.85 15.44 -8.20
C GLU A 35 2.64 14.02 -7.67
N ARG A 36 3.20 13.72 -6.49
CA ARG A 36 3.05 12.42 -5.83
C ARG A 36 1.65 12.24 -5.25
N GLY A 37 1.04 13.31 -4.76
CA GLY A 37 -0.36 13.33 -4.33
C GLY A 37 -1.33 12.85 -5.42
N ARG A 38 -1.06 13.15 -6.70
CA ARG A 38 -1.87 12.65 -7.83
C ARG A 38 -1.75 11.13 -8.03
N LEU A 39 -0.60 10.56 -7.69
CA LEU A 39 -0.34 9.11 -7.82
C LEU A 39 -0.99 8.30 -6.69
N VAL A 40 -1.40 8.95 -5.59
CA VAL A 40 -2.03 8.27 -4.45
C VAL A 40 -3.32 7.57 -4.85
N ALA A 41 -4.22 8.24 -5.57
CA ALA A 41 -5.49 7.67 -6.00
C ALA A 41 -5.29 6.43 -6.91
N GLU A 42 -4.30 6.50 -7.81
CA GLU A 42 -3.95 5.37 -8.68
C GLU A 42 -3.37 4.20 -7.87
N THR A 43 -2.50 4.51 -6.92
CA THR A 43 -1.88 3.53 -6.02
C THR A 43 -2.91 2.81 -5.16
N VAL A 44 -3.86 3.56 -4.56
CA VAL A 44 -4.99 2.99 -3.78
C VAL A 44 -5.88 2.12 -4.66
N SER A 45 -6.14 2.54 -5.90
CA SER A 45 -6.90 1.74 -6.87
C SER A 45 -6.19 0.42 -7.22
N ALA A 46 -4.88 0.46 -7.46
CA ALA A 46 -4.06 -0.73 -7.72
C ALA A 46 -4.04 -1.68 -6.52
N LEU A 47 -3.95 -1.15 -5.29
CA LEU A 47 -4.01 -1.94 -4.06
C LEU A 47 -5.38 -2.59 -3.85
N ARG A 48 -6.49 -1.89 -4.14
CA ARG A 48 -7.84 -2.48 -4.11
C ARG A 48 -7.99 -3.60 -5.13
N LYS A 49 -7.45 -3.42 -6.35
CA LYS A 49 -7.45 -4.48 -7.38
C LYS A 49 -6.65 -5.70 -6.93
N ALA A 50 -5.49 -5.50 -6.31
CA ALA A 50 -4.67 -6.59 -5.76
C ALA A 50 -5.41 -7.35 -4.64
N GLN A 51 -6.10 -6.64 -3.75
CA GLN A 51 -6.96 -7.28 -2.75
C GLN A 51 -8.10 -8.08 -3.41
N ALA A 52 -8.79 -7.50 -4.40
CA ALA A 52 -9.88 -8.16 -5.12
C ALA A 52 -9.40 -9.38 -5.94
N ALA A 53 -8.16 -9.38 -6.40
CA ALA A 53 -7.52 -10.52 -7.07
C ALA A 53 -7.19 -11.68 -6.11
N GLY A 54 -7.44 -11.52 -4.80
CA GLY A 54 -7.21 -12.56 -3.81
C GLY A 54 -5.75 -12.67 -3.39
N ASP A 55 -4.95 -11.59 -3.51
CA ASP A 55 -3.57 -11.64 -3.04
C ASP A 55 -3.52 -11.91 -1.52
N PRO A 56 -2.56 -12.73 -1.07
CA PRO A 56 -2.39 -13.01 0.35
C PRO A 56 -2.20 -11.71 1.16
N PRO A 57 -2.74 -11.62 2.38
CA PRO A 57 -2.64 -10.41 3.22
C PRO A 57 -1.21 -9.89 3.39
N GLY A 58 -0.23 -10.79 3.58
CA GLY A 58 1.19 -10.42 3.68
C GLY A 58 1.74 -9.76 2.41
N LYS A 59 1.31 -10.20 1.24
CA LYS A 59 1.72 -9.63 -0.05
C LYS A 59 1.06 -8.27 -0.29
N LEU A 60 -0.19 -8.10 0.12
CA LEU A 60 -0.87 -6.81 0.08
C LEU A 60 -0.16 -5.78 0.95
N LEU A 61 0.25 -6.16 2.17
CA LEU A 61 1.03 -5.29 3.07
C LEU A 61 2.37 -4.86 2.48
N LEU A 62 3.10 -5.81 1.89
CA LEU A 62 4.37 -5.49 1.22
C LEU A 62 4.16 -4.48 0.08
N ARG A 63 3.06 -4.59 -0.67
CA ARG A 63 2.73 -3.59 -1.71
C ARG A 63 2.35 -2.24 -1.12
N VAL A 64 1.61 -2.21 -0.02
CA VAL A 64 1.27 -0.96 0.69
C VAL A 64 2.54 -0.28 1.19
N LEU A 65 3.45 -1.04 1.81
CA LEU A 65 4.76 -0.53 2.25
C LEU A 65 5.59 0.00 1.08
N ALA A 66 5.66 -0.73 -0.03
CA ALA A 66 6.37 -0.30 -1.23
C ALA A 66 5.75 0.97 -1.84
N ALA A 67 4.43 1.06 -1.89
CA ALA A 67 3.69 2.24 -2.33
C ALA A 67 3.96 3.46 -1.43
N THR A 68 3.90 3.27 -0.12
CA THR A 68 4.23 4.31 0.86
C THR A 68 5.67 4.78 0.71
N ALA A 69 6.62 3.85 0.59
CA ALA A 69 8.03 4.17 0.40
C ALA A 69 8.24 4.92 -0.92
N PHE A 70 7.62 4.47 -2.01
CA PHE A 70 7.67 5.16 -3.30
C PHE A 70 7.12 6.57 -3.23
N LEU A 71 6.01 6.79 -2.51
CA LEU A 71 5.38 8.10 -2.36
C LEU A 71 6.13 9.02 -1.40
N ALA A 72 6.75 8.48 -0.35
CA ALA A 72 7.52 9.24 0.64
C ALA A 72 8.99 9.47 0.25
N ASP A 73 9.50 8.76 -0.75
CA ASP A 73 10.88 8.88 -1.20
C ASP A 73 11.14 10.25 -1.87
N ASP A 74 11.76 11.21 -1.21
CA ASP A 74 12.07 12.55 -1.77
C ASP A 74 12.99 12.55 -3.01
N THR A 75 13.45 11.39 -3.47
CA THR A 75 14.19 11.28 -4.72
C THR A 75 13.35 11.86 -5.87
N PRO A 76 13.86 12.83 -6.65
CA PRO A 76 13.14 13.36 -7.79
C PRO A 76 12.78 12.19 -8.70
N LEU A 77 11.51 12.12 -9.13
CA LEU A 77 11.07 11.18 -10.16
C LEU A 77 11.91 11.49 -11.39
N ARG A 78 12.99 10.73 -11.55
CA ARG A 78 14.06 11.04 -12.50
C ARG A 78 13.40 11.08 -13.88
N MET A 79 13.30 12.28 -14.46
CA MET A 79 13.11 12.40 -15.90
C MET A 79 14.31 11.72 -16.55
N GLU A 80 14.15 10.48 -16.98
CA GLU A 80 14.98 9.97 -18.06
C GLU A 80 14.78 10.94 -19.25
N GLY A 81 15.83 11.70 -19.58
CA GLY A 81 15.86 12.43 -20.85
C GLY A 81 16.31 13.89 -20.85
N ALA A 82 17.03 14.40 -19.85
CA ALA A 82 17.68 15.71 -19.99
C ALA A 82 19.10 15.70 -19.43
N GLY A 83 20.08 15.59 -20.33
CA GLY A 83 21.47 15.94 -20.02
C GLY A 83 22.45 14.78 -19.89
N ALA A 84 22.71 14.10 -21.00
CA ALA A 84 24.03 13.52 -21.26
C ALA A 84 24.54 14.07 -22.60
N MET A 85 24.86 15.37 -22.60
CA MET A 85 25.78 15.96 -23.57
C MET A 85 26.91 16.59 -22.76
N THR A 86 27.97 15.82 -22.54
CA THR A 86 29.35 16.29 -22.36
C THR A 86 30.27 15.25 -22.96
#